data_AF-A0A5E4JP13-F1
#
_entry.id   AF-A0A5E4JP13-F1
#
_cell.length_a   1.000
_cell.length_b   1.000
_cell.length_c   1.000
_cell.angle_alpha   90.00
_cell.angle_beta   90.00
_cell.angle_gamma   90.00
#
_symmetry.space_group_name_H-M   'P 1'
#
loop_
_entity.id
_entity.type
_entity.pdbx_description
1 polymer ?
#
loop_
_entity_poly.entity_id
_entity_poly.type
_entity_poly.pdbx_seq_one_letter_code
_entity_poly.pdbx_strand_id
1 'polypeptide(L)'
;MEDNWRTILRPGYFGKKREEICEQFNKEYGKNNWRLMWEFGGTVVPFYNPPEISACDYYEDGYFMDSFKRQDLWQELCKTAKEVYDHEESNINAGLDYNNQEPKKPVHLQDITIRRVVKKRGWSFSGNNLIQIRSHSDKWGKLLSPGRVPFHIPEIVYQGEIQNISSGRIWYDQNSIEWAYQQAKILQIKD
;
A
#
# COMPACT_ATOMS: atom_id res chain seq x y z
N MET A 1 8.48 26.72 14.07
CA MET A 1 8.00 25.91 15.20
C MET A 1 7.55 24.61 14.58
N GLU A 2 8.26 23.52 14.84
CA GLU A 2 7.77 22.19 14.46
C GLU A 2 6.47 21.97 15.22
N ASP A 3 5.39 21.73 14.50
CA ASP A 3 4.14 21.30 15.12
C ASP A 3 4.42 20.00 15.87
N ASN A 4 4.21 19.97 17.18
CA ASN A 4 4.33 18.74 17.96
C ASN A 4 3.15 17.83 17.59
N TRP A 5 3.47 16.64 17.09
CA TRP A 5 2.50 15.61 16.75
C TRP A 5 2.69 14.42 17.68
N ARG A 6 1.63 13.97 18.34
CA ARG A 6 1.66 12.73 19.14
C ARG A 6 0.90 11.61 18.47
N THR A 7 1.48 10.41 18.48
CA THR A 7 0.80 9.18 18.05
C THR A 7 -0.21 8.76 19.11
N ILE A 8 -1.46 8.53 18.71
CA ILE A 8 -2.55 8.15 19.63
C ILE A 8 -3.03 6.71 19.46
N LEU A 9 -2.90 6.14 18.26
CA LEU A 9 -3.26 4.74 17.99
C LEU A 9 -2.67 4.25 16.66
N ARG A 10 -2.77 2.93 16.42
CA ARG A 10 -2.48 2.26 15.16
C ARG A 10 -3.79 1.72 14.56
N PRO A 11 -4.42 2.45 13.62
CA PRO A 11 -5.80 2.18 13.28
C PRO A 11 -5.96 1.02 12.30
N GLY A 12 -4.88 0.54 11.67
CA GLY A 12 -4.93 -0.57 10.74
C GLY A 12 -5.67 -0.27 9.44
N TYR A 13 -6.32 -1.29 8.88
CA TYR A 13 -7.00 -1.21 7.59
C TYR A 13 -8.30 -0.40 7.69
N PHE A 14 -8.59 0.47 6.71
CA PHE A 14 -9.84 1.26 6.68
C PHE A 14 -10.83 0.70 5.64
N GLY A 15 -10.30 0.12 4.55
CA GLY A 15 -11.07 -0.38 3.43
C GLY A 15 -12.13 0.60 2.93
N LYS A 16 -13.35 0.11 2.72
CA LYS A 16 -14.49 0.88 2.20
C LYS A 16 -14.99 1.95 3.18
N LYS A 17 -14.64 1.88 4.46
CA LYS A 17 -15.06 2.84 5.50
C LYS A 17 -14.09 4.02 5.65
N ARG A 18 -13.11 4.19 4.74
CA ARG A 18 -12.08 5.23 4.83
C ARG A 18 -12.69 6.63 4.98
N GLU A 19 -13.69 6.97 4.18
CA GLU A 19 -14.32 8.31 4.24
C GLU A 19 -15.01 8.53 5.59
N GLU A 20 -15.84 7.58 6.02
CA GLU A 20 -16.53 7.63 7.32
C GLU A 20 -15.55 7.79 8.49
N ILE A 21 -14.44 7.03 8.48
CA ILE A 21 -13.40 7.11 9.53
C ILE A 21 -12.71 8.48 9.50
N CYS A 22 -12.35 8.98 8.31
CA CYS A 22 -11.73 10.31 8.19
C CYS A 22 -12.68 11.44 8.64
N GLU A 23 -13.99 11.31 8.37
CA GLU A 23 -15.01 12.24 8.86
C GLU A 23 -15.14 12.20 10.38
N GLN A 24 -15.09 11.00 10.97
CA GLN A 24 -15.07 10.84 12.43
C GLN A 24 -13.85 11.52 13.05
N PHE A 25 -12.65 11.32 12.49
CA PHE A 25 -11.45 12.01 12.97
C PHE A 25 -11.52 13.54 12.79
N ASN A 26 -12.10 14.02 11.68
CA ASN A 26 -12.35 15.45 11.52
C ASN A 26 -13.28 16.01 12.59
N LYS A 27 -14.30 15.25 13.00
CA LYS A 27 -15.22 15.63 14.07
C LYS A 27 -14.57 15.58 15.45
N GLU A 28 -13.75 14.56 15.71
CA GLU A 28 -13.15 14.32 17.03
C GLU A 28 -11.95 15.22 17.31
N TYR A 29 -11.04 15.37 16.34
CA TYR A 29 -9.78 16.10 16.54
C TYR A 29 -9.76 17.47 15.85
N GLY A 30 -10.69 17.72 14.94
CA GLY A 30 -10.71 18.91 14.09
C GLY A 30 -9.97 18.68 12.78
N LYS A 31 -10.50 19.24 11.68
CA LYS A 31 -9.85 19.18 10.37
C LYS A 31 -8.45 19.81 10.44
N ASN A 32 -7.45 19.12 9.89
CA ASN A 32 -6.03 19.48 9.91
C ASN A 32 -5.31 19.35 11.27
N ASN A 33 -5.99 18.90 12.33
CA ASN A 33 -5.37 18.62 13.63
C ASN A 33 -5.05 17.13 13.84
N TRP A 34 -5.24 16.32 12.80
CA TRP A 34 -4.86 14.92 12.77
C TRP A 34 -4.24 14.56 11.42
N ARG A 35 -3.42 13.51 11.41
CA ARG A 35 -2.82 12.96 10.18
C ARG A 35 -2.59 11.47 10.30
N LEU A 36 -2.60 10.78 9.15
CA LEU A 36 -2.09 9.42 9.05
C LEU A 36 -0.63 9.47 8.61
N MET A 37 0.21 8.79 9.36
CA MET A 37 1.61 8.55 9.02
C MET A 37 1.89 7.05 9.12
N TRP A 38 3.09 6.64 8.72
CA TRP A 38 3.56 5.28 8.87
C TRP A 38 4.87 5.29 9.62
N GLU A 39 5.06 4.34 10.52
CA GLU A 39 6.26 4.22 11.32
C GLU A 39 6.96 2.89 11.03
N PHE A 40 8.21 2.98 10.58
CA PHE A 40 9.08 1.85 10.29
C PHE A 40 10.42 2.06 10.99
N GLY A 41 10.79 1.17 11.91
CA GLY A 41 12.06 1.22 12.64
C GLY A 41 12.26 2.50 13.45
N GLY A 42 11.17 3.09 13.96
CA GLY A 42 11.18 4.39 14.66
C GLY A 42 11.18 5.62 13.74
N THR A 43 11.22 5.44 12.42
CA THR A 43 11.11 6.55 11.45
C THR A 43 9.67 6.74 11.03
N VAL A 44 9.14 7.95 11.23
CA VAL A 44 7.80 8.34 10.82
C VAL A 44 7.83 8.96 9.43
N VAL A 45 7.11 8.34 8.48
CA VAL A 45 7.08 8.72 7.07
C VAL A 45 5.65 9.01 6.60
N PRO A 46 5.47 9.92 5.62
CA PRO A 46 4.17 10.18 5.02
C PRO A 46 3.71 9.03 4.12
N PHE A 47 2.47 9.09 3.66
CA PHE A 47 1.93 8.16 2.66
C PHE A 47 2.79 8.13 1.40
N TYR A 48 2.94 9.30 0.75
CA TYR A 48 3.77 9.53 -0.42
C TYR A 48 4.24 10.99 -0.41
N ASN A 49 5.56 11.22 -0.49
CA ASN A 49 6.16 12.56 -0.51
C ASN A 49 7.51 12.58 -1.24
N PRO A 50 7.54 12.40 -2.57
CA PRO A 50 8.80 12.46 -3.31
C PRO A 50 9.46 13.86 -3.15
N PRO A 51 10.79 13.93 -2.97
CA PRO A 51 11.78 12.85 -3.13
C PRO A 51 12.12 12.08 -1.83
N GLU A 52 11.42 12.34 -0.74
CA GLU A 52 11.68 11.69 0.55
C GLU A 52 11.11 10.28 0.61
N ILE A 53 11.65 9.45 1.52
CA ILE A 53 11.16 8.10 1.78
C ILE A 53 9.72 8.16 2.32
N SER A 54 8.85 7.34 1.77
CA SER A 54 7.44 7.26 2.15
C SER A 54 6.99 5.82 2.45
N ALA A 55 5.76 5.69 2.97
CA ALA A 55 5.14 4.39 3.18
C ALA A 55 4.98 3.58 1.88
N CYS A 56 4.74 4.27 0.75
CA CYS A 56 4.68 3.66 -0.58
C CYS A 56 6.04 3.12 -1.03
N ASP A 57 7.16 3.74 -0.65
CA ASP A 57 8.50 3.22 -0.99
C ASP A 57 8.77 1.89 -0.27
N TYR A 58 8.45 1.79 1.03
CA TYR A 58 8.54 0.51 1.76
C TYR A 58 7.64 -0.57 1.12
N TYR A 59 6.41 -0.21 0.76
CA TYR A 59 5.49 -1.11 0.07
C TYR A 59 6.07 -1.61 -1.26
N GLU A 60 6.66 -0.69 -2.04
CA GLU A 60 7.31 -0.98 -3.31
C GLU A 60 8.55 -1.86 -3.14
N ASP A 61 9.39 -1.59 -2.14
CA ASP A 61 10.60 -2.36 -1.88
C ASP A 61 10.29 -3.82 -1.54
N GLY A 62 9.16 -4.09 -0.86
CA GLY A 62 8.67 -5.46 -0.69
C GLY A 62 8.48 -6.19 -2.02
N TYR A 63 7.79 -5.57 -2.98
CA TYR A 63 7.60 -6.15 -4.31
C TYR A 63 8.88 -6.16 -5.15
N PHE A 64 9.74 -5.15 -5.00
CA PHE A 64 11.02 -5.10 -5.68
C PHE A 64 11.90 -6.27 -5.26
N MET A 65 12.03 -6.52 -3.96
CA MET A 65 12.76 -7.67 -3.43
C MET A 65 12.13 -9.00 -3.84
N ASP A 66 10.80 -9.08 -3.87
CA ASP A 66 10.09 -10.24 -4.39
C ASP A 66 10.40 -10.51 -5.88
N SER A 67 10.59 -9.47 -6.69
CA SER A 67 10.90 -9.59 -8.12
C SER A 67 12.25 -10.24 -8.43
N PHE A 68 13.18 -10.25 -7.47
CA PHE A 68 14.41 -11.05 -7.57
C PHE A 68 14.18 -12.50 -7.14
N LYS A 69 13.38 -12.72 -6.09
CA LYS A 69 13.10 -14.06 -5.54
C LYS A 69 12.24 -14.91 -6.46
N ARG A 70 11.23 -14.30 -7.11
CA ARG A 70 10.27 -14.95 -8.01
C ARG A 70 10.40 -14.41 -9.43
N GLN A 71 11.63 -14.28 -9.92
CA GLN A 71 11.91 -13.64 -11.21
C GLN A 71 11.09 -14.20 -12.37
N ASP A 72 10.95 -15.52 -12.48
CA ASP A 72 10.19 -16.15 -13.55
C ASP A 72 8.71 -15.74 -13.56
N LEU A 73 8.10 -15.61 -12.37
CA LEU A 73 6.71 -15.14 -12.22
C LEU A 73 6.55 -13.72 -12.75
N TRP A 74 7.49 -12.83 -12.42
CA TRP A 74 7.44 -11.44 -12.86
C TRP A 74 7.73 -11.28 -14.35
N GLN A 75 8.67 -12.05 -14.89
CA GLN A 75 8.92 -12.06 -16.34
C GLN A 75 7.74 -12.64 -17.11
N GLU A 76 7.07 -13.66 -16.58
CA GLU A 76 5.83 -14.19 -17.15
C GLU A 76 4.72 -13.14 -17.14
N LEU A 77 4.58 -12.37 -16.04
CA LEU A 77 3.64 -11.25 -15.99
C LEU A 77 3.97 -10.25 -17.10
N CYS A 78 5.23 -9.84 -17.23
CA CYS A 78 5.67 -8.87 -18.24
C CYS A 78 5.38 -9.34 -19.68
N LYS A 79 5.57 -10.63 -19.96
CA LYS A 79 5.28 -11.22 -21.27
C LYS A 79 3.79 -11.37 -21.56
N THR A 80 2.97 -11.48 -20.52
CA THR A 80 1.53 -11.74 -20.64
C THR A 80 0.72 -10.43 -20.68
N ALA A 81 1.06 -9.51 -19.78
CA ALA A 81 0.36 -8.25 -19.62
C ALA A 81 0.78 -7.26 -20.71
N LYS A 82 -0.21 -6.54 -21.25
CA LYS A 82 0.03 -5.23 -21.90
C LYS A 82 0.05 -4.10 -20.88
N GLU A 83 -0.70 -4.27 -19.79
CA GLU A 83 -0.85 -3.35 -18.67
C GLU A 83 -1.54 -4.09 -17.50
N VAL A 84 -1.40 -3.56 -16.28
CA VAL A 84 -2.02 -4.08 -15.06
C VAL A 84 -2.99 -3.07 -14.45
N TYR A 85 -3.95 -3.53 -13.64
CA TYR A 85 -4.84 -2.67 -12.85
C TYR A 85 -5.31 -3.37 -11.58
N ASP A 86 -5.75 -2.62 -10.57
CA ASP A 86 -6.12 -3.16 -9.26
C ASP A 86 -7.56 -3.71 -9.29
N HIS A 87 -8.55 -2.81 -9.29
CA HIS A 87 -9.96 -3.16 -9.23
C HIS A 87 -10.73 -2.73 -10.48
N GLU A 88 -10.37 -1.58 -11.04
CA GLU A 88 -11.05 -0.95 -12.17
C GLU A 88 -10.02 -0.62 -13.24
N GLU A 89 -10.36 -0.77 -14.52
CA GLU A 89 -9.41 -0.47 -15.61
C GLU A 89 -8.96 1.00 -15.61
N SER A 90 -9.78 1.92 -15.05
CA SER A 90 -9.42 3.33 -14.88
C SER A 90 -8.22 3.55 -13.97
N ASN A 91 -7.85 2.59 -13.12
CA ASN A 91 -6.67 2.67 -12.25
C ASN A 91 -5.36 2.82 -13.06
N ILE A 92 -5.37 2.43 -14.34
CA ILE A 92 -4.26 2.63 -15.29
C ILE A 92 -3.87 4.11 -15.40
N ASN A 93 -4.85 5.02 -15.28
CA ASN A 93 -4.63 6.46 -15.42
C ASN A 93 -3.72 7.05 -14.34
N ALA A 94 -3.53 6.35 -13.21
CA ALA A 94 -2.57 6.78 -12.19
C ALA A 94 -1.11 6.66 -12.64
N GLY A 95 -0.83 5.79 -13.62
CA GLY A 95 0.53 5.52 -14.08
C GLY A 95 1.43 5.10 -12.91
N LEU A 96 2.43 5.94 -12.60
CA LEU A 96 3.42 5.72 -11.55
C LEU A 96 3.21 6.62 -10.31
N ASP A 97 2.14 7.41 -10.27
CA ASP A 97 1.90 8.43 -9.25
C ASP A 97 0.89 7.96 -8.20
N TYR A 98 1.39 7.69 -6.98
CA TYR A 98 0.55 7.31 -5.85
C TYR A 98 -0.42 8.40 -5.40
N ASN A 99 -0.21 9.68 -5.76
CA ASN A 99 -1.15 10.76 -5.45
C ASN A 99 -2.36 10.78 -6.38
N ASN A 100 -2.29 10.14 -7.55
CA ASN A 100 -3.40 10.09 -8.49
C ASN A 100 -4.36 8.95 -8.12
N GLN A 101 -5.19 9.18 -7.10
CA GLN A 101 -6.17 8.22 -6.58
C GLN A 101 -7.60 8.62 -7.00
N GLU A 102 -8.44 7.62 -7.23
CA GLU A 102 -9.85 7.84 -7.56
C GLU A 102 -10.66 8.29 -6.32
N PRO A 103 -11.46 9.37 -6.41
CA PRO A 103 -12.33 9.80 -5.32
C PRO A 103 -13.36 8.72 -4.96
N LYS A 104 -13.67 8.57 -3.66
CA LYS A 104 -14.68 7.63 -3.13
C LYS A 104 -14.41 6.15 -3.43
N LYS A 105 -13.19 5.80 -3.81
CA LYS A 105 -12.75 4.42 -4.06
C LYS A 105 -11.63 4.04 -3.07
N PRO A 106 -11.43 2.73 -2.80
CA PRO A 106 -10.26 2.28 -2.06
C PRO A 106 -8.97 2.69 -2.77
N VAL A 107 -7.95 3.04 -1.99
CA VAL A 107 -6.60 3.35 -2.50
C VAL A 107 -6.05 2.13 -3.22
N HIS A 108 -5.57 2.32 -4.45
CA HIS A 108 -4.97 1.27 -5.28
C HIS A 108 -3.45 1.46 -5.34
N LEU A 109 -2.74 0.69 -4.51
CA LEU A 109 -1.27 0.77 -4.42
C LEU A 109 -0.59 -0.26 -5.33
N GLN A 110 -1.23 -1.41 -5.49
CA GLN A 110 -0.59 -2.59 -6.04
C GLN A 110 -0.22 -2.41 -7.52
N ASP A 111 -1.09 -1.77 -8.30
CA ASP A 111 -0.92 -1.60 -9.75
C ASP A 111 0.17 -0.58 -10.05
N ILE A 112 0.15 0.54 -9.33
CA ILE A 112 1.19 1.56 -9.36
C ILE A 112 2.53 0.92 -8.95
N THR A 113 2.55 0.13 -7.88
CA THR A 113 3.74 -0.56 -7.38
C THR A 113 4.31 -1.53 -8.41
N ILE A 114 3.48 -2.38 -9.00
CA ILE A 114 3.93 -3.33 -10.03
C ILE A 114 4.53 -2.59 -11.23
N ARG A 115 3.89 -1.51 -11.72
CA ARG A 115 4.46 -0.69 -12.81
C ARG A 115 5.82 -0.11 -12.44
N ARG A 116 5.96 0.43 -11.23
CA ARG A 116 7.22 1.01 -10.73
C ARG A 116 8.31 -0.05 -10.60
N VAL A 117 8.01 -1.24 -10.07
CA VAL A 117 8.95 -2.35 -9.99
C VAL A 117 9.39 -2.83 -11.38
N VAL A 118 8.45 -3.03 -12.31
CA VAL A 118 8.76 -3.40 -13.71
C VAL A 118 9.71 -2.38 -14.32
N LYS A 119 9.44 -1.08 -14.15
CA LYS A 119 10.32 0.00 -14.62
C LYS A 119 11.69 -0.01 -13.93
N LYS A 120 11.76 -0.13 -12.60
CA LYS A 120 13.01 -0.19 -11.82
C LYS A 120 13.88 -1.39 -12.21
N ARG A 121 13.25 -2.50 -12.60
CA ARG A 121 13.93 -3.70 -13.11
C ARG A 121 14.42 -3.57 -14.56
N GLY A 122 14.11 -2.47 -15.24
CA GLY A 122 14.41 -2.28 -16.66
C GLY A 122 13.57 -3.18 -17.58
N TRP A 123 12.42 -3.65 -17.11
CA TRP A 123 11.48 -4.46 -17.88
C TRP A 123 10.37 -3.59 -18.48
N SER A 124 9.58 -4.20 -19.35
CA SER A 124 8.39 -3.61 -19.94
C SER A 124 7.30 -4.67 -20.10
N PHE A 125 6.05 -4.24 -20.04
CA PHE A 125 4.92 -5.07 -20.49
C PHE A 125 4.98 -5.23 -22.01
N SER A 126 5.01 -6.47 -22.48
CA SER A 126 5.11 -6.81 -23.91
C SER A 126 4.03 -7.78 -24.37
N GLY A 127 3.10 -8.13 -23.49
CA GLY A 127 1.97 -8.99 -23.82
C GLY A 127 0.80 -8.20 -24.40
N ASN A 128 -0.33 -8.87 -24.52
CA ASN A 128 -1.55 -8.31 -25.14
C ASN A 128 -2.75 -8.29 -24.18
N ASN A 129 -2.60 -8.84 -22.98
CA ASN A 129 -3.71 -9.00 -22.04
C ASN A 129 -3.74 -7.86 -21.03
N LEU A 130 -4.92 -7.31 -20.76
CA LEU A 130 -5.10 -6.42 -19.63
C LEU A 130 -5.28 -7.28 -18.36
N ILE A 131 -4.41 -7.08 -17.37
CA ILE A 131 -4.33 -7.98 -16.21
C ILE A 131 -4.84 -7.30 -14.94
N GLN A 132 -5.88 -7.88 -14.35
CA GLN A 132 -6.28 -7.53 -12.98
C GLN A 132 -5.35 -8.20 -11.97
N ILE A 133 -4.62 -7.39 -11.21
CA ILE A 133 -3.64 -7.89 -10.23
C ILE A 133 -4.20 -7.95 -8.81
N ARG A 134 -5.44 -7.51 -8.58
CA ARG A 134 -6.16 -7.66 -7.32
C ARG A 134 -7.52 -8.30 -7.55
N SER A 135 -7.42 -9.60 -7.83
CA SER A 135 -8.53 -10.51 -8.11
C SER A 135 -8.40 -11.78 -7.27
N HIS A 136 -9.53 -12.29 -6.79
CA HIS A 136 -9.58 -13.56 -6.06
C HIS A 136 -9.67 -14.79 -6.97
N SER A 137 -10.01 -14.61 -8.25
CA SER A 137 -10.12 -15.69 -9.24
C SER A 137 -8.82 -15.89 -10.00
N ASP A 138 -8.15 -14.80 -10.36
CA ASP A 138 -7.07 -14.82 -11.34
C ASP A 138 -5.71 -15.17 -10.75
N LYS A 139 -4.88 -15.81 -11.57
CA LYS A 139 -3.51 -16.22 -11.20
C LYS A 139 -2.72 -15.07 -10.60
N TRP A 140 -2.70 -13.92 -11.29
CA TRP A 140 -1.91 -12.76 -10.90
C TRP A 140 -2.39 -12.18 -9.57
N GLY A 141 -3.71 -12.04 -9.39
CA GLY A 141 -4.31 -11.63 -8.14
C GLY A 141 -3.96 -12.53 -6.96
N LYS A 142 -3.93 -13.85 -7.17
CA LYS A 142 -3.57 -14.82 -6.11
C LYS A 142 -2.10 -14.83 -5.76
N LEU A 143 -1.22 -14.71 -6.75
CA LEU A 143 0.23 -14.87 -6.58
C LEU A 143 0.93 -13.57 -6.19
N LEU A 144 0.42 -12.42 -6.65
CA LEU A 144 0.99 -11.10 -6.37
C LEU A 144 0.17 -10.31 -5.35
N SER A 145 -0.84 -10.92 -4.69
CA SER A 145 -1.60 -10.24 -3.63
C SER A 145 -0.67 -9.69 -2.53
N PRO A 146 -0.81 -8.42 -2.12
CA PRO A 146 0.03 -7.84 -1.08
C PRO A 146 -0.19 -8.47 0.28
N GLY A 147 -1.35 -9.12 0.47
CA GLY A 147 -1.62 -9.92 1.66
C GLY A 147 -0.89 -11.25 1.70
N ARG A 148 -0.12 -11.61 0.66
CA ARG A 148 0.62 -12.87 0.55
C ARG A 148 2.09 -12.69 0.19
N VAL A 149 2.42 -11.64 -0.56
CA VAL A 149 3.82 -11.34 -0.86
C VAL A 149 4.54 -10.97 0.43
N PRO A 150 5.65 -11.65 0.80
CA PRO A 150 6.37 -11.34 2.02
C PRO A 150 6.97 -9.93 1.98
N PHE A 151 6.82 -9.19 3.08
CA PHE A 151 7.60 -7.99 3.32
C PHE A 151 9.05 -8.38 3.60
N HIS A 152 10.00 -7.61 3.06
CA HIS A 152 11.39 -8.02 2.98
C HIS A 152 12.18 -7.82 4.29
N ILE A 153 11.69 -6.96 5.19
CA ILE A 153 12.33 -6.61 6.48
C ILE A 153 11.27 -6.49 7.60
N PRO A 154 10.57 -7.57 7.98
CA PRO A 154 9.48 -7.52 8.96
C PRO A 154 9.92 -6.98 10.33
N GLU A 155 11.20 -7.07 10.69
CA GLU A 155 11.78 -6.61 11.96
C GLU A 155 11.65 -5.11 12.23
N ILE A 156 11.48 -4.26 11.21
CA ILE A 156 11.28 -2.82 11.40
C ILE A 156 9.81 -2.45 11.62
N VAL A 157 8.90 -3.40 11.50
CA VAL A 157 7.46 -3.19 11.66
C VAL A 157 7.07 -3.43 13.11
N TYR A 158 6.14 -2.63 13.62
CA TYR A 158 5.55 -2.84 14.94
C TYR A 158 4.92 -4.25 15.08
N GLN A 159 5.38 -5.01 16.08
CA GLN A 159 4.98 -6.41 16.31
C GLN A 159 3.82 -6.58 17.30
N GLY A 160 3.37 -5.49 17.94
CA GLY A 160 2.26 -5.54 18.90
C GLY A 160 0.89 -5.56 18.24
N GLU A 161 -0.14 -5.64 19.08
CA GLU A 161 -1.53 -5.54 18.64
C GLU A 161 -1.86 -4.13 18.16
N ILE A 162 -2.60 -4.04 17.05
CA ILE A 162 -3.17 -2.79 16.55
C ILE A 162 -4.67 -2.79 16.83
N GLN A 163 -5.26 -1.60 16.98
CA GLN A 163 -6.68 -1.46 17.31
C GLN A 163 -7.58 -1.98 16.18
N ASN A 164 -7.10 -1.93 14.93
CA ASN A 164 -7.83 -2.28 13.72
C ASN A 164 -9.29 -1.79 13.75
N ILE A 165 -9.46 -0.48 13.65
CA ILE A 165 -10.75 0.19 13.91
C ILE A 165 -11.81 -0.15 12.83
N SER A 166 -11.41 -0.74 11.71
CA SER A 166 -12.38 -1.33 10.80
C SER A 166 -12.71 -2.76 11.25
N SER A 167 -14.01 -3.04 11.40
CA SER A 167 -14.55 -4.35 11.73
C SER A 167 -14.39 -5.40 10.61
N GLY A 168 -13.44 -5.22 9.70
CA GLY A 168 -13.20 -6.10 8.56
C GLY A 168 -12.40 -7.34 8.97
N ARG A 169 -12.70 -8.48 8.33
CA ARG A 169 -11.87 -9.68 8.44
C ARG A 169 -10.45 -9.37 7.94
N ILE A 170 -9.44 -9.69 8.74
CA ILE A 170 -8.04 -9.65 8.33
C ILE A 170 -7.88 -10.65 7.18
N TRP A 171 -7.43 -10.15 6.03
CA TRP A 171 -7.32 -10.93 4.78
C TRP A 171 -5.86 -11.14 4.33
N TYR A 172 -4.91 -10.62 5.10
CA TYR A 172 -3.48 -10.67 4.83
C TYR A 172 -2.76 -11.57 5.84
N ASP A 173 -1.71 -12.23 5.37
CA ASP A 173 -0.85 -13.09 6.17
C ASP A 173 0.13 -12.24 7.01
N GLN A 174 0.55 -12.77 8.16
CA GLN A 174 1.60 -12.13 8.96
C GLN A 174 2.88 -11.98 8.14
N ASN A 175 3.61 -10.87 8.34
CA ASN A 175 4.83 -10.53 7.60
C ASN A 175 4.65 -10.35 6.09
N SER A 176 3.42 -10.25 5.58
CA SER A 176 3.16 -9.82 4.21
C SER A 176 3.35 -8.31 4.04
N ILE A 177 3.43 -7.83 2.80
CA ILE A 177 3.51 -6.40 2.47
C ILE A 177 2.31 -5.64 3.03
N GLU A 178 1.10 -6.17 2.86
CA GLU A 178 -0.11 -5.57 3.41
C GLU A 178 -0.06 -5.52 4.93
N TRP A 179 0.37 -6.62 5.58
CA TRP A 179 0.54 -6.64 7.03
C TRP A 179 1.49 -5.53 7.50
N ALA A 180 2.66 -5.41 6.86
CA ALA A 180 3.65 -4.38 7.21
C ALA A 180 3.06 -2.97 7.07
N TYR A 181 2.37 -2.71 5.96
CA TYR A 181 1.75 -1.41 5.69
C TYR A 181 0.62 -1.07 6.68
N GLN A 182 -0.19 -2.04 7.10
CA GLN A 182 -1.26 -1.79 8.08
C GLN A 182 -0.73 -1.66 9.51
N GLN A 183 0.27 -2.45 9.90
CA GLN A 183 0.91 -2.38 11.22
C GLN A 183 1.69 -1.08 11.44
N ALA A 184 2.37 -0.60 10.39
CA ALA A 184 3.13 0.64 10.44
C ALA A 184 2.23 1.88 10.52
N LYS A 185 0.97 1.80 10.08
CA LYS A 185 0.07 2.95 10.05
C LYS A 185 -0.24 3.44 11.45
N ILE A 186 -0.03 4.74 11.67
CA ILE A 186 -0.28 5.46 12.91
C ILE A 186 -1.21 6.64 12.66
N LEU A 187 -2.05 6.93 13.65
CA LEU A 187 -2.81 8.16 13.73
C LEU A 187 -2.08 9.12 14.67
N GLN A 188 -1.77 10.31 14.17
CA GLN A 188 -1.20 11.38 14.97
C GLN A 188 -2.17 12.54 15.09
N ILE A 189 -2.14 13.23 16.23
CA ILE A 189 -2.86 14.49 16.44
C ILE A 189 -1.88 15.59 16.87
N LYS A 190 -2.23 16.82 16.54
CA LYS A 190 -1.48 18.00 16.94
C LYS A 190 -1.68 18.23 18.44
N ASP A 191 -0.60 18.52 19.15
CA ASP A 191 -0.67 18.94 20.55
C ASP A 191 -1.31 20.33 20.72
#